data_AF-A0A3G7TJE4-F1
#
_entry.id   AF-A0A3G7TJE4-F1
#
_cell.length_a   1.000
_cell.length_b   1.000
_cell.length_c   1.000
_cell.angle_alpha   90.00
_cell.angle_beta   90.00
_cell.angle_gamma   90.00
#
_symmetry.space_group_name_H-M   'P 1'
#
loop_
_entity.id
_entity.type
_entity.pdbx_description
1 polymer ?
#
loop_
_entity_poly.entity_id
_entity_poly.type
_entity_poly.pdbx_seq_one_letter_code
_entity_poly.pdbx_strand_id
1 'polypeptide(L)'
;MGDVVRCITNHYIEITLSVMSLRLPDDVADTLAHLAKATGRSKSFLAVDALKEYLAREAWQIDEIHKALTEAEAGDFASAEKLDNVLTKWTGKARWVAAHRPQEPR
;
A
#
# COMPACT_ATOMS: atom_id res chain seq x y z
N MET A 1 47.26 22.57 24.51
CA MET A 1 46.18 22.41 25.51
C MET A 1 44.98 23.22 25.03
N GLY A 2 43.85 22.71 24.57
CA GLY A 2 43.34 21.36 24.43
C GLY A 2 41.98 21.47 23.73
N ASP A 3 41.98 21.50 22.40
CA ASP A 3 40.76 21.53 21.57
C ASP A 3 40.19 20.12 21.42
N VAL A 4 39.63 19.59 22.52
CA VAL A 4 38.99 18.26 22.55
C VAL A 4 37.62 18.36 23.22
N VAL A 5 36.74 19.25 22.75
CA VAL A 5 35.30 19.19 23.08
C VAL A 5 34.46 19.66 21.89
N ARG A 6 34.52 18.90 20.80
CA ARG A 6 33.49 18.93 19.75
C ARG A 6 33.11 17.50 19.39
N CYS A 7 32.75 16.72 20.40
CA CYS A 7 32.13 15.43 20.19
C CYS A 7 30.61 15.62 20.22
N ILE A 8 29.94 15.04 19.23
CA ILE A 8 28.50 14.86 19.06
C ILE A 8 27.66 16.14 18.94
N THR A 9 27.71 16.74 17.75
CA THR A 9 26.55 17.44 17.19
C THR A 9 25.41 16.43 17.17
N ASN A 10 24.46 16.65 18.07
CA ASN A 10 23.26 15.88 18.27
C ASN A 10 22.43 15.90 16.97
N HIS A 11 22.67 14.96 16.06
CA HIS A 11 21.80 14.69 14.92
C HIS A 11 20.61 13.87 15.43
N TYR A 12 19.86 14.45 16.37
CA TYR A 12 18.52 13.96 16.67
C TYR A 12 17.68 14.35 15.46
N ILE A 13 17.34 13.37 14.64
CA ILE A 13 16.15 13.45 13.80
C ILE A 13 15.02 13.86 14.77
N GLU A 14 14.51 15.08 14.63
CA GLU A 14 13.27 15.47 15.31
C GLU A 14 12.18 14.55 14.77
N ILE A 15 11.92 13.44 15.45
CA ILE A 15 10.75 12.60 15.17
C ILE A 15 9.56 13.40 15.71
N THR A 16 8.98 14.23 14.85
CA THR A 16 7.76 14.96 15.15
C THR A 16 6.61 13.96 15.22
N LEU A 17 6.14 13.71 16.45
CA LEU A 17 4.97 12.87 16.69
C LEU A 17 3.73 13.76 16.73
N SER A 18 2.77 13.49 15.85
CA SER A 18 1.44 14.10 15.88
C SER A 18 0.48 13.21 16.68
N VAL A 19 -0.34 13.83 17.54
CA VAL A 19 -1.35 13.14 18.33
C VAL A 19 -2.73 13.48 17.77
N MET A 20 -3.54 12.45 17.53
CA MET A 20 -4.94 12.59 17.15
C MET A 20 -5.83 11.78 18.09
N SER A 21 -7.01 12.31 18.42
CA SER A 21 -8.02 11.60 19.19
C SER A 21 -9.10 11.07 18.24
N LEU A 22 -9.40 9.78 18.35
CA LEU A 22 -10.40 9.10 17.53
C LEU A 22 -11.56 8.61 18.41
N ARG A 23 -12.79 8.84 17.96
CA ARG A 23 -13.98 8.18 18.51
C ARG A 23 -14.23 6.93 17.69
N LEU A 24 -14.22 5.78 18.36
CA LEU A 24 -14.48 4.49 17.73
C LEU A 24 -15.85 3.98 18.16
N PRO A 25 -16.62 3.36 17.25
CA PRO A 25 -17.75 2.51 17.63
C PRO A 25 -17.33 1.42 18.63
N ASP A 26 -18.24 1.05 19.53
CA ASP A 26 -17.93 0.12 20.64
C ASP A 26 -17.44 -1.25 20.13
N ASP A 27 -18.06 -1.78 19.08
CA ASP A 27 -17.67 -3.05 18.45
C ASP A 27 -16.23 -3.03 17.91
N VAL A 28 -15.80 -1.90 17.33
CA VAL A 28 -14.43 -1.70 16.84
C VAL A 28 -13.46 -1.59 18.01
N ALA A 29 -13.83 -0.84 19.06
CA ALA A 29 -12.99 -0.66 20.24
C ALA A 29 -12.75 -1.98 20.99
N ASP A 30 -13.79 -2.82 21.10
CA ASP A 30 -13.73 -4.14 21.73
C ASP A 30 -12.88 -5.11 20.92
N THR A 31 -13.07 -5.13 19.59
CA THR A 31 -12.25 -5.94 18.67
C THR A 31 -10.77 -5.57 18.79
N LEU A 32 -10.45 -4.27 18.80
CA LEU A 32 -9.09 -3.79 18.98
C LEU A 32 -8.51 -4.17 20.34
N ALA A 33 -9.30 -4.10 21.42
CA ALA A 33 -8.87 -4.50 22.75
C ALA A 33 -8.58 -6.00 22.85
N HIS A 34 -9.43 -6.84 22.23
CA HIS A 34 -9.23 -8.28 22.16
C HIS A 34 -7.95 -8.64 21.39
N LEU A 35 -7.74 -8.01 20.23
CA LEU A 35 -6.55 -8.24 19.42
C LEU A 35 -5.27 -7.79 20.13
N ALA A 36 -5.30 -6.63 20.81
CA ALA A 36 -4.21 -6.15 21.65
C ALA A 36 -3.82 -7.17 22.72
N LYS A 37 -4.82 -7.73 23.43
CA LYS A 37 -4.60 -8.77 24.45
C LYS A 37 -4.02 -10.05 23.86
N ALA A 38 -4.55 -10.52 22.73
CA ALA A 38 -4.11 -11.76 22.09
C ALA A 38 -2.69 -11.67 21.53
N THR A 39 -2.28 -10.49 21.05
CA THR A 39 -0.97 -10.27 20.41
C THR A 39 0.10 -9.72 21.37
N GLY A 40 -0.29 -9.30 22.58
CA GLY A 40 0.60 -8.61 23.53
C GLY A 40 1.03 -7.22 23.07
N ARG A 41 0.31 -6.60 22.13
CA ARG A 41 0.60 -5.27 21.59
C ARG A 41 -0.31 -4.22 22.20
N SER A 42 0.13 -2.95 22.21
CA SER A 42 -0.73 -1.86 22.65
C SER A 42 -1.80 -1.54 21.59
N LYS A 43 -2.97 -1.04 22.04
CA LYS A 43 -4.03 -0.58 21.13
C LYS A 43 -3.53 0.50 20.16
N SER A 44 -2.71 1.42 20.65
CA SER A 44 -2.12 2.49 19.83
C SER A 44 -1.16 1.93 18.77
N PHE A 45 -0.34 0.93 19.12
CA PHE A 45 0.53 0.27 18.14
C PHE A 45 -0.29 -0.34 17.00
N LEU A 46 -1.30 -1.15 17.33
CA LEU A 46 -2.14 -1.81 16.33
C LEU A 46 -2.95 -0.81 15.48
N ALA A 47 -3.46 0.27 16.09
CA ALA A 47 -4.18 1.30 15.35
C ALA A 47 -3.27 2.04 14.35
N VAL A 48 -2.04 2.38 14.75
CA VAL A 48 -1.06 3.01 13.86
C VAL A 48 -0.62 2.06 12.76
N ASP A 49 -0.42 0.78 13.09
CA ASP A 49 -0.01 -0.25 12.14
C ASP A 49 -1.09 -0.46 11.05
N ALA A 50 -2.34 -0.67 11.46
CA ALA A 50 -3.47 -0.79 10.55
C ALA A 50 -3.66 0.46 9.67
N LEU A 51 -3.47 1.66 10.24
CA LEU A 51 -3.55 2.91 9.49
C LEU A 51 -2.43 3.04 8.46
N LYS A 52 -1.20 2.63 8.81
CA LYS A 52 -0.06 2.62 7.86
C LYS A 52 -0.32 1.68 6.70
N GLU A 53 -0.79 0.47 6.97
CA GLU A 53 -1.14 -0.50 5.93
C GLU A 53 -2.24 0.04 5.02
N TYR A 54 -3.29 0.64 5.59
CA TYR A 54 -4.36 1.27 4.82
C TYR A 54 -3.82 2.39 3.93
N LEU A 55 -3.10 3.36 4.51
CA LEU A 55 -2.58 4.51 3.76
C LEU A 55 -1.60 4.07 2.67
N ALA A 56 -0.73 3.10 2.92
CA ALA A 56 0.20 2.61 1.90
C ALA A 56 -0.53 2.00 0.70
N ARG A 57 -1.60 1.23 0.93
CA ARG A 57 -2.41 0.65 -0.15
C ARG A 57 -3.18 1.69 -0.95
N GLU A 58 -3.78 2.68 -0.28
CA GLU A 58 -4.61 3.69 -0.96
C GLU A 58 -3.75 4.74 -1.67
N ALA A 59 -2.67 5.20 -1.03
CA ALA A 59 -1.80 6.24 -1.60
C ALA A 59 -1.16 5.78 -2.91
N TRP A 60 -0.66 4.54 -2.97
CA TRP A 60 -0.08 4.00 -4.20
C TRP A 60 -1.09 3.98 -5.36
N GLN A 61 -2.34 3.60 -5.10
CA GLN A 61 -3.37 3.57 -6.16
C GLN A 61 -3.70 4.97 -6.66
N ILE A 62 -3.86 5.93 -5.75
CA ILE A 62 -4.18 7.32 -6.08
C ILE A 62 -3.05 7.93 -6.92
N ASP A 63 -1.80 7.72 -6.53
CA ASP A 63 -0.63 8.24 -7.24
C ASP A 63 -0.53 7.68 -8.66
N GLU A 64 -0.74 6.37 -8.84
CA GLU A 64 -0.72 5.75 -10.18
C GLU A 64 -1.87 6.24 -11.06
N ILE A 65 -3.07 6.47 -10.49
CA ILE A 65 -4.19 7.05 -11.25
C ILE A 65 -3.85 8.46 -11.71
N HIS A 66 -3.32 9.32 -10.83
CA HIS A 66 -2.95 10.68 -11.19
C HIS A 66 -1.86 10.72 -12.26
N LYS A 67 -0.88 9.82 -12.16
CA LYS A 67 0.18 9.68 -13.16
C LYS A 67 -0.38 9.23 -14.51
N ALA A 68 -1.21 8.19 -14.53
CA ALA A 68 -1.84 7.69 -15.75
C ALA A 68 -2.73 8.75 -16.41
N LEU A 69 -3.44 9.57 -15.62
CA LEU A 69 -4.22 10.69 -16.13
C LEU A 69 -3.32 11.75 -16.79
N THR A 70 -2.20 12.09 -16.15
CA THR A 70 -1.23 13.04 -16.70
C THR A 70 -0.63 12.53 -18.02
N GLU A 71 -0.26 11.25 -18.10
CA GLU A 71 0.24 10.62 -19.33
C GLU A 71 -0.81 10.62 -20.44
N ALA A 72 -2.06 10.30 -20.11
CA ALA A 72 -3.18 10.32 -21.05
C ALA A 72 -3.49 11.72 -21.58
N GLU A 73 -3.48 12.75 -20.72
CA GLU A 73 -3.64 14.15 -21.11
C GLU A 73 -2.50 14.65 -22.00
N ALA A 74 -1.28 14.14 -21.79
CA ALA A 74 -0.12 14.37 -22.66
C ALA A 74 -0.17 13.57 -23.98
N GLY A 75 -1.16 12.69 -24.16
CA GLY A 75 -1.27 11.81 -25.32
C GLY A 75 -0.26 10.68 -25.35
N ASP A 76 0.40 10.37 -24.23
CA ASP A 76 1.39 9.30 -24.09
C ASP A 76 0.71 7.93 -23.97
N PHE A 77 0.13 7.49 -25.09
CA PHE A 77 -0.46 6.17 -25.22
C PHE A 77 0.49 5.21 -25.93
N ALA A 78 0.36 3.92 -25.63
CA ALA A 78 1.05 2.88 -26.37
C ALA A 78 0.67 2.93 -27.87
N SER A 79 1.64 2.63 -28.73
CA SER A 79 1.38 2.47 -30.17
C SER A 79 0.45 1.27 -30.43
N ALA A 80 -0.25 1.30 -31.56
CA ALA A 80 -1.14 0.20 -31.99
C ALA A 80 -0.41 -1.15 -32.06
N GLU A 81 0.83 -1.18 -32.53
CA GLU A 81 1.67 -2.39 -32.60
C GLU A 81 1.99 -2.93 -31.20
N LYS A 82 2.32 -2.05 -30.23
CA LYS A 82 2.58 -2.46 -28.85
C LYS A 82 1.30 -3.00 -28.19
N LEU A 83 0.15 -2.40 -28.49
CA LEU A 83 -1.15 -2.86 -28.01
C LEU A 83 -1.50 -4.25 -28.56
N ASP A 84 -1.31 -4.48 -29.85
CA ASP A 84 -1.59 -5.76 -30.52
C ASP A 84 -0.74 -6.91 -29.97
N ASN A 85 0.55 -6.64 -29.74
CA ASN A 85 1.47 -7.60 -29.11
C ASN A 85 1.01 -8.01 -27.71
N VAL A 86 0.52 -7.05 -26.90
CA VAL A 86 -0.03 -7.34 -25.58
C VAL A 86 -1.31 -8.17 -25.71
N LEU A 87 -2.27 -7.76 -26.55
CA LEU A 87 -3.53 -8.47 -26.75
C LEU A 87 -3.31 -9.92 -27.21
N THR A 88 -2.38 -10.17 -28.11
CA THR A 88 -2.03 -11.52 -28.59
C THR A 88 -1.52 -12.40 -27.44
N LYS A 89 -0.68 -11.87 -26.55
CA LYS A 89 -0.17 -12.60 -25.38
C LYS A 89 -1.31 -13.03 -24.43
N TRP A 90 -2.26 -12.14 -24.16
CA TRP A 90 -3.35 -12.40 -23.21
C TRP A 90 -4.44 -13.30 -23.80
N THR A 91 -4.80 -13.09 -25.06
CA THR A 91 -5.79 -13.93 -25.75
C THR A 91 -5.26 -15.34 -26.03
N GLY A 92 -3.97 -15.51 -26.32
CA GLY A 92 -3.33 -16.82 -26.42
C GLY A 92 -3.42 -17.63 -25.13
N LYS A 93 -3.17 -16.98 -23.98
CA LYS A 93 -3.30 -17.61 -22.65
C LYS A 93 -4.76 -17.94 -22.31
N ALA A 94 -5.69 -17.02 -22.58
CA ALA A 94 -7.12 -17.26 -22.36
C ALA A 94 -7.65 -18.42 -23.21
N ARG A 95 -7.23 -18.52 -24.47
CA ARG A 95 -7.53 -19.66 -25.34
C ARG A 95 -6.94 -20.96 -24.83
N TRP A 96 -5.72 -20.96 -24.30
CA TRP A 96 -5.09 -22.14 -23.72
C TRP A 96 -5.89 -22.66 -22.51
N VAL A 97 -6.27 -21.76 -21.60
CA VAL A 97 -7.09 -22.10 -20.42
C VAL A 97 -8.48 -22.61 -20.82
N ALA A 98 -9.11 -22.00 -21.83
CA ALA A 98 -10.41 -22.45 -22.32
C ALA A 98 -10.34 -23.83 -22.99
N ALA A 99 -9.28 -24.12 -23.75
CA ALA A 99 -9.09 -25.39 -24.43
C ALA A 99 -8.79 -26.57 -23.48
N HIS A 100 -8.25 -26.29 -22.29
CA HIS A 100 -7.87 -27.29 -21.30
C HIS A 100 -8.73 -27.24 -20.03
N ARG A 101 -9.91 -26.61 -20.09
CA ARG A 101 -10.84 -26.59 -18.95
C ARG A 101 -11.37 -28.02 -18.72
N PRO A 102 -11.20 -28.59 -17.51
CA PRO A 102 -11.83 -29.87 -17.17
C PRO A 102 -13.35 -29.75 -17.33
N GLN A 103 -13.99 -30.74 -17.94
CA GLN A 103 -15.45 -30.81 -17.96
C GLN A 103 -15.91 -31.23 -16.55
N GLU A 104 -16.73 -30.39 -15.92
CA GLU A 104 -17.38 -30.70 -14.65
C GLU A 104 -18.27 -31.95 -14.85
N PRO A 105 -18.18 -32.98 -14.01
CA PRO A 105 -19.12 -34.09 -14.08
C PRO A 105 -20.53 -33.57 -13.77
N ARG A 106 -21.50 -34.02 -14.57
CA ARG A 106 -22.93 -33.68 -14.45
C ARG A 106 -23.52 -34.15 -13.12
#